data_AF-A0A6I6MM73-F1
#
_entry.id   AF-A0A6I6MM73-F1
#
_cell.length_a   1.000
_cell.length_b   1.000
_cell.length_c   1.000
_cell.angle_alpha   90.00
_cell.angle_beta   90.00
_cell.angle_gamma   90.00
#
_symmetry.space_group_name_H-M   'P 1'
#
loop_
_entity.id
_entity.type
_entity.pdbx_description
1 polymer ?
#
loop_
_entity_poly.entity_id
_entity_poly.type
_entity_poly.pdbx_seq_one_letter_code
_entity_poly.pdbx_strand_id
1 'polypeptide(L)'
;MAQSGAHGQMEIQDQKETFHGFLMASVWTCGLIAQSVMLLTLAFAIGLGWWPGFVAFALIGVVIGSVFKLSGVYWATQVALWVLLGIGGLIVPALTGMMG
;
A
#
# COMPACT_ATOMS: atom_id res chain seq x y z
N MET A 1 -21.23 -31.61 36.06
CA MET A 1 -20.96 -32.53 34.93
C MET A 1 -19.95 -31.84 34.04
N ALA A 2 -18.71 -32.32 33.99
CA ALA A 2 -17.67 -31.74 33.14
C ALA A 2 -18.02 -32.06 31.68
N GLN A 3 -18.23 -31.02 30.86
CA GLN A 3 -18.56 -31.13 29.44
C GLN A 3 -17.32 -31.59 28.66
N SER A 4 -16.94 -32.87 28.79
CA SER A 4 -15.73 -33.44 28.19
C SER A 4 -15.87 -33.75 26.68
N GLY A 5 -16.95 -33.33 26.03
CA GLY A 5 -17.27 -33.65 24.63
C GLY A 5 -17.40 -32.44 23.69
N ALA A 6 -17.22 -31.20 24.18
CA ALA A 6 -17.41 -29.98 23.39
C ALA A 6 -16.10 -29.37 22.85
N HIS A 7 -15.02 -30.15 22.82
CA HIS A 7 -13.73 -29.68 22.33
C HIS A 7 -13.78 -29.53 20.79
N GLY A 8 -13.42 -28.35 20.27
CA GLY A 8 -13.38 -28.07 18.83
C GLY A 8 -14.72 -27.74 18.17
N GLN A 9 -15.83 -27.72 18.93
CA GLN A 9 -17.16 -27.35 18.43
C GLN A 9 -17.49 -25.86 18.63
N MET A 10 -16.51 -25.06 19.10
CA MET A 10 -16.68 -23.63 19.24
C MET A 10 -16.78 -23.00 17.85
N GLU A 11 -17.80 -22.18 17.63
CA GLU A 11 -17.88 -21.35 16.44
C GLU A 11 -16.70 -20.38 16.42
N ILE A 12 -15.96 -20.38 15.30
CA ILE A 12 -14.75 -19.56 15.14
C ILE A 12 -14.87 -18.51 14.03
N GLN A 13 -16.08 -18.09 13.70
CA GLN A 13 -16.31 -17.16 12.59
C GLN A 13 -15.62 -15.81 12.84
N ASP A 14 -15.83 -15.22 14.02
CA ASP A 14 -15.25 -13.92 14.38
C ASP A 14 -13.72 -13.94 14.39
N GLN A 15 -13.12 -15.04 14.86
CA GLN A 15 -11.67 -15.22 14.87
C GLN A 15 -11.12 -15.34 13.45
N LYS A 16 -11.82 -16.05 12.55
CA LYS A 16 -11.46 -16.14 11.14
C LYS A 16 -11.54 -14.78 10.44
N GLU A 17 -12.60 -14.01 10.70
CA GLU A 17 -12.78 -12.68 10.13
C GLU A 17 -11.71 -11.70 10.64
N THR A 18 -11.44 -11.71 11.96
CA THR A 18 -10.39 -10.91 12.57
C THR A 18 -9.02 -11.24 11.99
N PHE A 19 -8.70 -12.53 11.87
CA PHE A 19 -7.43 -12.99 11.30
C PHE A 19 -7.30 -12.60 9.82
N HIS A 20 -8.39 -12.72 9.05
CA HIS A 20 -8.42 -12.24 7.67
C HIS A 20 -8.15 -10.73 7.61
N GLY A 21 -8.82 -9.94 8.43
CA GLY A 21 -8.59 -8.49 8.52
C GLY A 21 -7.15 -8.14 8.86
N PHE A 22 -6.55 -8.85 9.83
CA PHE A 22 -5.13 -8.68 10.20
C PHE A 22 -4.19 -8.96 9.03
N LEU A 23 -4.41 -10.05 8.29
CA LEU A 23 -3.60 -10.37 7.11
C LEU A 23 -3.74 -9.32 6.02
N MET A 24 -4.96 -8.86 5.74
CA MET A 24 -5.21 -7.83 4.74
C MET A 24 -4.53 -6.51 5.11
N ALA A 25 -4.65 -6.07 6.36
CA ALA A 25 -3.99 -4.86 6.85
C ALA A 25 -2.46 -4.97 6.77
N SER A 26 -1.92 -6.16 7.05
CA SER A 26 -0.48 -6.45 6.96
C SER A 26 0.03 -6.36 5.51
N VAL A 27 -0.69 -6.98 4.55
CA VAL A 27 -0.34 -6.90 3.13
C VAL A 27 -0.37 -5.45 2.62
N TRP A 28 -1.41 -4.69 3.01
CA TRP A 28 -1.52 -3.27 2.65
C TRP A 28 -0.35 -2.46 3.18
N THR A 29 -0.06 -2.59 4.47
CA THR A 29 0.97 -1.80 5.15
C THR A 29 2.36 -2.15 4.61
N CYS A 30 2.68 -3.44 4.50
CA CYS A 30 3.95 -3.88 3.91
C CYS A 30 4.10 -3.40 2.46
N GLY A 31 3.01 -3.44 1.68
CA GLY A 31 3.03 -2.94 0.30
C GLY A 31 3.26 -1.44 0.22
N LEU A 32 2.66 -0.65 1.11
CA LEU A 32 2.91 0.80 1.18
C LEU A 32 4.34 1.11 1.64
N ILE A 33 4.89 0.35 2.58
CA ILE A 33 6.29 0.47 2.99
C ILE A 33 7.22 0.21 1.81
N ALA A 34 7.03 -0.90 1.09
CA ALA A 34 7.84 -1.25 -0.07
C ALA A 34 7.80 -0.16 -1.16
N GLN A 35 6.60 0.32 -1.49
CA GLN A 35 6.40 1.43 -2.43
C GLN A 35 7.13 2.70 -1.97
N SER A 36 6.99 3.08 -0.70
CA SER A 36 7.59 4.29 -0.13
C SER A 36 9.11 4.22 -0.12
N VAL A 37 9.68 3.08 0.29
CA VAL A 37 11.13 2.85 0.26
C VAL A 37 11.64 3.01 -1.17
N MET A 38 11.00 2.36 -2.15
CA MET A 38 11.45 2.45 -3.55
C MET A 38 11.38 3.88 -4.09
N LEU A 39 10.28 4.59 -3.84
CA LEU A 39 10.13 5.99 -4.24
C LEU A 39 11.26 6.85 -3.69
N LEU A 40 11.49 6.78 -2.37
CA LEU A 40 12.49 7.60 -1.70
C LEU A 40 13.91 7.22 -2.11
N THR A 41 14.17 5.92 -2.31
CA THR A 41 15.47 5.45 -2.81
C THR A 41 15.76 6.02 -4.19
N LEU A 42 14.86 5.81 -5.16
CA LEU A 42 15.09 6.27 -6.53
C LEU A 42 15.10 7.79 -6.64
N ALA A 43 14.17 8.48 -5.97
CA ALA A 43 14.05 9.92 -6.08
C ALA A 43 15.19 10.66 -5.39
N PHE A 44 15.60 10.23 -4.20
CA PHE A 44 16.51 10.98 -3.35
C PHE A 44 17.83 10.26 -3.07
N ALA A 45 17.80 8.98 -2.69
CA ALA A 45 19.01 8.30 -2.24
C ALA A 45 20.02 8.07 -3.38
N ILE A 46 19.55 7.74 -4.58
CA ILE A 46 20.41 7.52 -5.76
C ILE A 46 20.23 8.58 -6.85
N GLY A 47 19.35 9.56 -6.63
CA GLY A 47 19.23 10.75 -7.48
C GLY A 47 18.68 10.51 -8.89
N LEU A 48 17.92 9.43 -9.14
CA LEU A 48 17.23 9.25 -10.43
C LEU A 48 16.07 10.23 -10.62
N GLY A 49 15.70 10.96 -9.57
CA GLY A 49 14.68 12.00 -9.61
C GLY A 49 13.26 11.45 -9.37
N TRP A 50 12.32 12.39 -9.25
CA TRP A 50 10.97 12.11 -8.80
C TRP A 50 10.21 11.14 -9.72
N TRP A 51 10.27 11.35 -11.03
CA TRP A 51 9.45 10.60 -11.99
C TRP A 51 9.81 9.11 -12.09
N PRO A 52 11.08 8.70 -12.18
CA PRO A 52 11.43 7.28 -12.09
C PRO A 52 11.01 6.64 -10.76
N GLY A 53 11.18 7.35 -9.64
CA GLY A 53 10.70 6.92 -8.32
C GLY A 53 9.19 6.72 -8.28
N PHE A 54 8.44 7.66 -8.84
CA PHE A 54 6.98 7.61 -8.91
C PHE A 54 6.47 6.48 -9.79
N VAL A 55 7.11 6.22 -10.93
CA VAL A 55 6.78 5.06 -11.78
C VAL A 55 7.03 3.75 -11.03
N ALA A 56 8.17 3.61 -10.35
CA ALA A 56 8.44 2.41 -9.56
C ALA A 56 7.44 2.21 -8.41
N PHE A 57 7.09 3.30 -7.71
CA PHE A 57 6.03 3.31 -6.69
C PHE A 57 4.73 2.74 -7.24
N ALA A 58 4.24 3.29 -8.36
CA ALA A 58 2.98 2.87 -8.97
C ALA A 58 3.02 1.41 -9.44
N LEU A 59 4.13 0.97 -10.05
CA LEU A 59 4.29 -0.41 -10.51
C LEU A 59 4.26 -1.42 -9.36
N ILE A 60 4.93 -1.13 -8.23
CA ILE A 60 4.87 -2.00 -7.06
C ILE A 60 3.44 -2.08 -6.52
N GLY A 61 2.73 -0.95 -6.43
CA GLY A 61 1.32 -0.92 -6.04
C GLY A 61 0.43 -1.79 -6.94
N VAL A 62 0.61 -1.69 -8.27
CA VAL A 62 -0.14 -2.52 -9.23
C VAL A 62 0.18 -4.01 -9.06
N VAL A 63 1.46 -4.37 -8.91
CA VAL A 63 1.87 -5.76 -8.73
C VAL A 63 1.27 -6.35 -7.45
N ILE A 64 1.38 -5.64 -6.32
CA ILE A 64 0.83 -6.10 -5.04
C ILE A 64 -0.69 -6.21 -5.10
N GLY A 65 -1.38 -5.19 -5.61
CA GLY A 65 -2.83 -5.20 -5.78
C GLY A 65 -3.33 -6.38 -6.62
N SER A 66 -2.59 -6.71 -7.68
CA SER A 66 -2.94 -7.79 -8.60
C SER A 66 -2.64 -9.18 -8.02
N VAL A 67 -1.44 -9.38 -7.45
CA VAL A 67 -1.01 -10.66 -6.89
C VAL A 67 -1.90 -11.07 -5.71
N PHE A 68 -2.22 -10.14 -4.83
CA PHE A 68 -3.05 -10.39 -3.66
C PHE A 68 -4.55 -10.16 -3.90
N LYS A 69 -4.96 -9.80 -5.12
CA LYS A 69 -6.35 -9.54 -5.52
C LYS A 69 -7.08 -8.61 -4.54
N LEU A 70 -6.46 -7.47 -4.25
CA LEU A 70 -6.93 -6.53 -3.24
C LEU A 70 -8.23 -5.82 -3.67
N SER A 71 -9.02 -5.41 -2.67
CA SER A 71 -10.37 -4.87 -2.85
C SER A 71 -10.41 -3.54 -3.61
N GLY A 72 -11.60 -3.12 -4.05
CA GLY A 72 -11.78 -1.83 -4.73
C GLY A 72 -11.33 -0.62 -3.90
N VAL A 73 -11.41 -0.70 -2.57
CA VAL A 73 -10.90 0.35 -1.67
C VAL A 73 -9.39 0.51 -1.80
N TYR A 74 -8.64 -0.59 -1.95
CA TYR A 74 -7.19 -0.53 -2.21
C TYR A 74 -6.89 0.27 -3.46
N TRP A 75 -7.59 -0.04 -4.56
CA TRP A 75 -7.38 0.62 -5.84
C TRP A 75 -7.76 2.10 -5.80
N ALA A 76 -8.84 2.45 -5.11
CA ALA A 76 -9.20 3.84 -4.87
C ALA A 76 -8.10 4.60 -4.11
N THR A 77 -7.53 3.99 -3.07
CA THR A 77 -6.39 4.57 -2.33
C THR A 77 -5.16 4.71 -3.22
N GLN A 78 -4.82 3.71 -4.03
CA GLN A 78 -3.69 3.77 -4.96
C GLN A 78 -3.85 4.92 -5.96
N VAL A 79 -5.02 5.04 -6.60
CA VAL A 79 -5.30 6.13 -7.53
C VAL A 79 -5.20 7.49 -6.84
N ALA A 80 -5.74 7.63 -5.63
CA ALA A 80 -5.63 8.87 -4.86
C ALA A 80 -4.16 9.24 -4.56
N LEU A 81 -3.35 8.26 -4.16
CA LEU A 81 -1.91 8.46 -3.95
C LEU A 81 -1.20 8.84 -5.24
N TRP A 82 -1.53 8.21 -6.36
CA TRP A 82 -0.90 8.50 -7.65
C TRP A 82 -1.22 9.92 -8.14
N VAL A 83 -2.48 10.34 -8.01
CA VAL A 83 -2.89 11.70 -8.34
C VAL A 83 -2.17 12.70 -7.44
N LEU A 84 -2.15 12.46 -6.12
CA LEU A 84 -1.50 13.36 -5.17
C LEU A 84 0.00 13.52 -5.45
N LEU A 85 0.72 12.40 -5.60
CA LEU A 85 2.17 12.40 -5.85
C LEU A 85 2.52 12.91 -7.24
N GLY A 86 1.70 12.60 -8.25
CA GLY A 86 1.85 13.10 -9.61
C GLY A 86 1.68 14.62 -9.68
N ILE A 87 0.62 15.15 -9.07
CA ILE A 87 0.39 16.60 -8.99
C ILE A 87 1.50 17.28 -8.19
N GLY A 88 1.90 16.73 -7.04
CA GLY A 88 3.02 17.25 -6.26
C GLY A 88 4.31 17.33 -7.06
N GLY A 89 4.59 16.30 -7.88
CA GLY A 89 5.73 16.26 -8.78
C GLY A 89 5.72 17.31 -9.89
N LEU A 90 4.56 17.85 -10.25
CA LEU A 90 4.43 18.94 -11.23
C LEU A 90 4.50 20.31 -10.57
N ILE A 91 3.82 20.49 -9.44
CA ILE A 91 3.70 21.78 -8.76
C ILE A 91 5.05 22.21 -8.17
N VAL A 92 5.78 21.31 -7.51
CA VAL A 92 7.03 21.70 -6.82
C VAL A 92 8.08 22.27 -7.80
N PRO A 93 8.40 21.61 -8.93
CA PRO A 93 9.32 22.18 -9.92
C PRO A 93 8.83 23.51 -10.49
N ALA A 94 7.53 23.64 -10.76
CA ALA A 94 6.94 24.87 -11.28
C ALA A 94 7.12 26.05 -10.30
N LEU A 95 6.85 25.82 -9.01
CA LEU A 95 7.07 26.84 -7.98
C LEU A 95 8.55 27.19 -7.81
N THR A 96 9.44 26.19 -7.81
CA THR A 96 10.88 26.47 -7.71
C THR A 96 11.43 27.24 -8.92
N GLY A 97 10.90 26.98 -10.12
CA GLY A 97 11.29 27.71 -11.33
C GLY A 97 10.77 29.14 -11.39
N MET A 98 9.73 29.48 -10.62
CA MET A 98 9.21 30.86 -10.49
C MET A 98 9.95 31.69 -9.44
N MET A 99 10.71 31.04 -8.54
CA MET A 99 11.46 31.70 -7.45
C MET A 99 12.92 32.01 -7.80
N GLY A 100 13.43 31.53 -8.94
CA GLY A 100 14.75 31.85 -9.48
C GLY A 100 14.67 32.92 -10.56
#